data_AF-A0A7Z2GQX0-F1
#
_entry.id   AF-A0A7Z2GQX0-F1
#
_cell.length_a   1.000
_cell.length_b   1.000
_cell.length_c   1.000
_cell.angle_alpha   90.00
_cell.angle_beta   90.00
_cell.angle_gamma   90.00
#
_symmetry.space_group_name_H-M   'P 1'
#
loop_
_entity.id
_entity.type
_entity.pdbx_description
1 polymer ?
#
loop_
_entity_poly.entity_id
_entity_poly.type
_entity_poly.pdbx_seq_one_letter_code
_entity_poly.pdbx_strand_id
1 'polypeptide(L)'
;MSPRPRIKKRSNWPENLHEPRPGYFTWRDPRDKKTHILGRIPLAQAIHEVTEANVIVAKGKVTKTLAERISEEGKTVTDLIARMSTDIKASTLASRKYHDEEIKRAFGSKECRDLTVTDASDLVEALRERGKLRWAQAVRTRLIKVCAKGVALGWMEKNVAEITEKVAVKVQRQRLTWTNST
;
A
#
# COMPACT_ATOMS: atom_id res chain seq x y z
N MET A 1 -6.45 4.01 50.20
CA MET A 1 -6.25 5.21 49.39
C MET A 1 -7.58 5.51 48.69
N SER A 2 -8.31 6.53 49.13
CA SER A 2 -9.66 6.80 48.61
C SER A 2 -9.56 7.39 47.18
N PRO A 3 -10.35 6.92 46.20
CA PRO A 3 -10.33 7.47 44.84
C PRO A 3 -10.69 8.96 44.87
N ARG A 4 -9.89 9.83 44.22
CA ARG A 4 -10.26 11.24 44.07
C ARG A 4 -11.61 11.35 43.34
N PRO A 5 -12.56 12.17 43.82
CA PRO A 5 -13.84 12.37 43.15
C PRO A 5 -13.64 12.81 41.70
N ARG A 6 -14.37 12.20 40.76
CA ARG A 6 -14.38 12.66 39.36
C ARG A 6 -14.92 14.08 39.30
N ILE A 7 -14.11 15.01 38.81
CA ILE A 7 -14.52 16.39 38.59
C ILE A 7 -15.55 16.39 37.46
N LYS A 8 -16.81 16.80 37.73
CA LYS A 8 -17.90 16.81 36.74
C LYS A 8 -17.55 17.54 35.44
N LYS A 9 -16.78 18.64 35.53
CA LYS A 9 -16.31 19.41 34.36
C LYS A 9 -15.39 18.59 33.41
N ARG A 10 -14.77 17.53 33.92
CA ARG A 10 -13.87 16.64 33.17
C ARG A 10 -14.55 15.33 32.76
N SER A 11 -15.89 15.26 32.84
CA SER A 11 -16.63 14.04 32.50
C SER A 11 -16.45 13.62 31.04
N ASN A 12 -16.32 14.59 30.13
CA ASN A 12 -16.18 14.36 28.69
C ASN A 12 -14.71 14.32 28.24
N TRP A 13 -13.76 14.28 29.17
CA TRP A 13 -12.34 14.26 28.82
C TRP A 13 -11.90 12.84 28.48
N PRO A 14 -11.04 12.67 27.46
CA PRO A 14 -10.44 11.38 27.16
C PRO A 14 -9.55 10.94 28.32
N GLU A 15 -9.34 9.62 28.43
CA GLU A 15 -8.46 9.05 29.45
C GLU A 15 -7.05 9.63 29.35
N ASN A 16 -6.33 9.65 30.48
CA ASN A 16 -4.95 10.15 30.57
C ASN A 16 -4.73 11.65 30.25
N LEU A 17 -5.77 12.42 29.94
CA LEU A 17 -5.69 13.88 29.83
C LEU A 17 -5.75 14.54 31.22
N HIS A 18 -4.79 15.42 31.47
CA HIS A 18 -4.69 16.20 32.70
C HIS A 18 -4.48 17.68 32.40
N GLU A 19 -4.96 18.51 33.31
CA GLU A 19 -4.78 19.96 33.27
C GLU A 19 -4.26 20.38 34.65
N PRO A 20 -2.93 20.49 34.83
CA PRO A 20 -2.31 20.93 36.08
C PRO A 20 -2.49 22.43 36.34
N ARG A 21 -2.62 23.25 35.29
CA ARG A 21 -2.89 24.69 35.38
C ARG A 21 -3.99 25.05 34.38
N PRO A 22 -4.85 26.05 34.66
CA PRO A 22 -5.91 26.45 33.74
C PRO A 22 -5.39 26.67 32.32
N GLY A 23 -5.93 25.93 31.35
CA GLY A 23 -5.55 26.01 29.94
C GLY A 23 -4.17 25.42 29.61
N TYR A 24 -3.53 24.69 30.53
CA TYR A 24 -2.28 23.98 30.28
C TYR A 24 -2.53 22.48 30.37
N PHE A 25 -2.36 21.77 29.26
CA PHE A 25 -2.70 20.36 29.13
C PHE A 25 -1.45 19.46 29.13
N THR A 26 -1.60 18.28 29.71
CA THR A 26 -0.58 17.23 29.78
C THR A 26 -1.24 15.88 29.59
N TRP A 27 -0.55 14.96 28.91
CA TRP A 27 -0.97 13.58 28.73
C TRP A 27 -0.02 12.64 29.45
N ARG A 28 -0.54 11.62 30.12
CA ARG A 28 0.29 10.61 30.80
C ARG A 28 0.23 9.28 30.06
N ASP A 29 1.36 8.83 29.51
CA ASP A 29 1.38 7.55 28.80
C ASP A 29 1.11 6.41 29.79
N PRO A 30 0.09 5.56 29.57
CA PRO A 30 -0.22 4.46 30.49
C PRO A 30 0.79 3.31 30.42
N ARG A 31 1.68 3.27 29.41
CA ARG A 31 2.71 2.22 29.24
C ARG A 31 3.91 2.46 30.15
N ASP A 32 4.49 3.67 30.11
CA ASP A 32 5.72 4.01 30.84
C ASP A 32 5.51 5.03 31.98
N LYS A 33 4.26 5.51 32.15
CA LYS A 33 3.85 6.52 33.13
C LYS A 33 4.52 7.89 32.96
N LYS A 34 5.24 8.13 31.86
CA LYS A 34 5.82 9.45 31.56
C LYS A 34 4.74 10.43 31.18
N THR A 35 4.99 11.70 31.50
CA THR A 35 4.06 12.79 31.22
C THR A 35 4.58 13.59 30.04
N HIS A 36 3.80 13.64 28.98
CA HIS A 36 4.03 14.45 27.79
C HIS A 36 3.27 15.78 27.94
N ILE A 37 3.94 16.87 27.60
CA ILE A 37 3.41 18.22 27.73
C ILE A 37 2.78 18.61 26.40
N LEU A 38 1.48 18.94 26.41
CA LEU A 38 0.76 19.51 25.26
C LEU A 38 0.85 21.05 25.27
N GLY A 39 0.99 21.63 26.46
CA GLY A 39 1.17 23.08 26.65
C GLY A 39 -0.16 23.84 26.69
N ARG A 40 -0.13 25.12 26.32
CA ARG A 40 -1.32 25.97 26.24
C ARG A 40 -1.95 25.89 24.86
N ILE A 41 -2.90 24.99 24.70
CA ILE A 41 -3.65 24.78 23.46
C ILE A 41 -5.16 24.79 23.76
N PRO A 42 -6.03 25.03 22.77
CA PRO A 42 -7.48 24.92 22.96
C PRO A 42 -7.87 23.51 23.44
N LEU A 43 -8.87 23.42 24.33
CA LEU A 43 -9.32 22.14 24.89
C LEU A 43 -9.70 21.11 23.81
N ALA A 44 -10.33 21.54 22.72
CA ALA A 44 -10.71 20.67 21.61
C ALA A 44 -9.49 20.01 20.95
N GLN A 45 -8.41 20.77 20.76
CA GLN A 45 -7.15 20.26 20.21
C GLN A 45 -6.48 19.27 21.18
N ALA A 46 -6.44 19.59 22.48
CA ALA A 46 -5.91 18.68 23.50
C ALA A 46 -6.68 17.36 23.57
N ILE A 47 -8.02 17.40 23.45
CA ILE A 47 -8.86 16.20 23.41
C ILE A 47 -8.53 15.36 22.18
N HIS A 48 -8.36 15.99 21.02
CA HIS A 48 -8.04 15.30 19.77
C HIS A 48 -6.69 14.56 19.87
N GLU A 49 -5.61 15.29 20.20
CA GLU A 49 -4.25 14.72 20.32
C GLU A 49 -4.18 13.58 21.35
N VAL A 50 -4.84 13.73 22.50
CA VAL A 50 -4.88 12.66 23.52
C VAL A 50 -5.69 11.46 23.05
N THR A 51 -6.81 11.68 22.35
CA THR A 51 -7.61 10.58 21.82
C THR A 51 -6.79 9.77 20.81
N GLU A 52 -6.04 10.43 19.93
CA GLU A 52 -5.12 9.77 18.99
C GLU A 52 -4.02 8.99 19.71
N ALA A 53 -3.37 9.60 20.70
CA ALA A 53 -2.34 8.94 21.50
C ALA A 53 -2.87 7.69 22.22
N ASN A 54 -4.07 7.77 22.81
CA ASN A 54 -4.73 6.64 23.46
C ASN A 54 -5.08 5.52 22.46
N VAL A 55 -5.48 5.85 21.23
CA VAL A 55 -5.74 4.85 20.18
C VAL A 55 -4.46 4.11 19.81
N ILE A 56 -3.35 4.84 19.64
CA ILE A 56 -2.03 4.25 19.34
C ILE A 56 -1.59 3.30 20.46
N VAL A 57 -1.75 3.72 21.71
CA VAL A 57 -1.45 2.92 22.90
C VAL A 57 -2.32 1.66 22.96
N ALA A 58 -3.64 1.81 22.75
CA ALA A 58 -4.59 0.72 22.94
C ALA A 58 -4.48 -0.38 21.88
N LYS A 59 -4.12 -0.04 20.64
CA LYS A 59 -4.22 -0.98 19.52
C LYS A 59 -2.94 -1.69 19.11
N GLY A 60 -1.74 -1.23 19.49
CA GLY A 60 -0.46 -1.89 19.13
C GLY A 60 -0.15 -2.02 17.62
N LYS A 61 -1.16 -1.90 16.76
CA LYS A 61 -1.13 -1.88 15.31
C LYS A 61 -1.97 -0.70 14.85
N VAL A 62 -1.31 0.24 14.20
CA VAL A 62 -1.93 1.35 13.48
C VAL A 62 -2.80 0.76 12.38
N THR A 63 -4.12 0.72 12.59
CA THR A 63 -5.06 0.69 11.46
C THR A 63 -5.12 2.12 10.95
N LYS A 64 -4.83 2.35 9.66
CA LYS A 64 -4.83 3.67 9.01
C LYS A 64 -6.01 4.51 9.47
N THR A 65 -5.78 5.78 9.76
CA THR A 65 -6.86 6.69 10.17
C THR A 65 -7.84 6.91 9.00
N LEU A 66 -9.07 7.34 9.30
CA LEU A 66 -10.03 7.68 8.25
C LEU A 66 -9.50 8.81 7.34
N ALA A 67 -8.80 9.78 7.92
CA ALA A 67 -8.18 10.87 7.17
C ALA A 67 -7.14 10.37 6.16
N GLU A 68 -6.27 9.44 6.58
CA GLU A 68 -5.31 8.78 5.68
C GLU A 68 -6.03 8.02 4.57
N ARG A 69 -7.09 7.27 4.90
CA ARG A 69 -7.87 6.51 3.92
C ARG A 69 -8.53 7.41 2.87
N ILE A 70 -9.04 8.57 3.27
CA ILE A 70 -9.63 9.57 2.34
C ILE A 70 -8.53 10.18 1.46
N SER A 71 -7.35 10.48 2.02
CA SER A 71 -6.24 11.04 1.25
C SER A 71 -5.56 10.02 0.32
N GLU A 72 -5.68 8.72 0.59
CA GLU A 72 -5.09 7.64 -0.21
C GLU A 72 -6.05 7.07 -1.27
N GLU A 73 -7.30 7.53 -1.28
CA GLU A 73 -8.29 7.16 -2.30
C GLU A 73 -7.76 7.52 -3.71
N GLY A 74 -7.59 6.50 -4.57
CA GLY A 74 -7.10 6.66 -5.95
C GLY A 74 -5.62 6.33 -6.21
N LYS A 75 -4.92 5.68 -5.28
CA LYS A 75 -3.55 5.15 -5.50
C LYS A 75 -3.52 3.63 -5.68
N THR A 76 -4.54 3.06 -6.32
CA THR A 76 -4.59 1.61 -6.59
C THR A 76 -3.76 1.22 -7.81
N VAL A 77 -3.48 -0.07 -7.97
CA VAL A 77 -2.81 -0.58 -9.17
C VAL A 77 -3.65 -0.33 -10.43
N THR A 78 -4.98 -0.35 -10.32
CA THR A 78 -5.88 -0.02 -11.44
C THR A 78 -5.69 1.42 -11.90
N ASP A 79 -5.64 2.35 -10.95
CA ASP A 79 -5.40 3.78 -11.23
C ASP A 79 -4.03 3.99 -11.88
N LEU A 80 -3.03 3.21 -11.44
CA LEU A 80 -1.68 3.29 -11.98
C LEU A 80 -1.62 2.79 -13.42
N ILE A 81 -2.33 1.70 -13.74
CA ILE A 81 -2.46 1.18 -15.10
C ILE A 81 -3.18 2.19 -16.00
N ALA A 82 -4.23 2.87 -15.50
CA ALA A 82 -4.93 3.92 -16.24
C ALA A 82 -4.02 5.10 -16.62
N ARG A 83 -2.97 5.37 -15.84
CA ARG A 83 -1.96 6.42 -16.11
C ARG A 83 -0.81 5.98 -17.03
N MET A 84 -0.85 4.76 -17.57
CA MET A 84 0.17 4.28 -18.52
C MET A 84 -0.04 4.93 -19.89
N SER A 85 1.06 5.30 -20.56
CA SER A 85 1.00 5.89 -21.90
C SER A 85 0.35 4.93 -22.92
N THR A 86 -0.59 5.46 -23.68
CA THR A 86 -1.26 4.83 -24.82
C THR A 86 -0.61 5.18 -26.16
N ASP A 87 0.37 6.08 -26.17
CA ASP A 87 1.07 6.56 -27.37
C ASP A 87 2.12 5.54 -27.85
N ILE A 88 1.61 4.43 -28.38
CA ILE A 88 2.39 3.31 -28.93
C ILE A 88 1.61 2.65 -30.07
N LYS A 89 2.32 1.89 -30.91
CA LYS A 89 1.71 1.12 -32.01
C LYS A 89 0.52 0.28 -31.51
N ALA A 90 -0.58 0.30 -32.28
CA ALA A 90 -1.84 -0.37 -31.92
C ALA A 90 -1.67 -1.85 -31.59
N SER A 91 -0.82 -2.58 -32.31
CA SER A 91 -0.51 -3.99 -32.03
C SER A 91 0.12 -4.19 -30.66
N THR A 92 1.05 -3.31 -30.27
CA THR A 92 1.68 -3.34 -28.95
C THR A 92 0.70 -2.96 -27.86
N LEU A 93 -0.20 -2.01 -28.12
CA LEU A 93 -1.23 -1.60 -27.19
C LEU A 93 -2.20 -2.76 -26.92
N ALA A 94 -2.63 -3.48 -27.97
CA ALA A 94 -3.46 -4.66 -27.86
C ALA A 94 -2.82 -5.75 -26.98
N SER A 95 -1.55 -6.09 -27.22
CA SER A 95 -0.84 -7.07 -26.37
C SER A 95 -0.74 -6.61 -24.91
N ARG A 96 -0.45 -5.31 -24.67
CA ARG A 96 -0.36 -4.75 -23.32
C ARG A 96 -1.68 -4.79 -22.57
N LYS A 97 -2.81 -4.56 -23.25
CA LYS A 97 -4.15 -4.64 -22.63
C LYS A 97 -4.37 -6.00 -21.96
N TYR A 98 -4.02 -7.11 -22.62
CA TYR A 98 -4.17 -8.44 -22.01
C TYR A 98 -3.28 -8.65 -20.78
N HIS A 99 -2.07 -8.09 -20.77
CA HIS A 99 -1.20 -8.13 -19.60
C HIS A 99 -1.74 -7.24 -18.47
N ASP A 100 -2.25 -6.06 -18.81
CA ASP A 100 -2.85 -5.12 -17.87
C ASP A 100 -4.10 -5.71 -17.22
N GLU A 101 -4.97 -6.39 -17.98
CA GLU A 101 -6.14 -7.07 -17.43
C GLU A 101 -5.76 -8.22 -16.48
N GLU A 102 -4.71 -8.98 -16.77
CA GLU A 102 -4.23 -10.01 -15.83
C GLU A 102 -3.70 -9.37 -14.53
N ILE A 103 -2.96 -8.26 -14.64
CA ILE A 103 -2.46 -7.51 -13.46
C ILE A 103 -3.62 -6.90 -12.67
N LYS A 104 -4.64 -6.32 -13.33
CA LYS A 104 -5.84 -5.82 -12.67
C LYS A 104 -6.61 -6.94 -11.97
N ARG A 105 -6.73 -8.12 -12.59
CA ARG A 105 -7.40 -9.26 -11.95
C ARG A 105 -6.67 -9.70 -10.67
N ALA A 106 -5.34 -9.61 -10.67
CA ALA A 106 -4.54 -10.00 -9.51
C ALA A 106 -4.51 -8.93 -8.41
N PHE A 107 -4.34 -7.66 -8.77
CA PHE A 107 -4.00 -6.59 -7.82
C PHE A 107 -4.83 -5.32 -7.96
N GLY A 108 -5.90 -5.33 -8.76
CA GLY A 108 -6.60 -4.10 -9.15
C GLY A 108 -7.14 -3.28 -7.99
N SER A 109 -7.63 -3.94 -6.93
CA SER A 109 -8.11 -3.30 -5.70
C SER A 109 -7.01 -3.01 -4.68
N LYS A 110 -5.79 -3.50 -4.91
CA LYS A 110 -4.68 -3.33 -3.99
C LYS A 110 -4.06 -1.95 -4.17
N GLU A 111 -3.69 -1.33 -3.05
CA GLU A 111 -2.94 -0.09 -3.07
C GLU A 111 -1.51 -0.34 -3.57
N CYS A 112 -0.95 0.64 -4.30
CA CYS A 112 0.41 0.50 -4.85
C CYS A 112 1.47 0.32 -3.75
N ARG A 113 1.28 0.96 -2.59
CA ARG A 113 2.24 0.90 -1.47
C ARG A 113 2.25 -0.45 -0.76
N ASP A 114 1.12 -1.15 -0.75
CA ASP A 114 0.95 -2.44 -0.09
C ASP A 114 1.36 -3.62 -0.99
N LEU A 115 1.70 -3.35 -2.25
CA LEU A 115 2.16 -4.39 -3.17
C LEU A 115 3.55 -4.89 -2.73
N THR A 116 3.65 -6.18 -2.45
CA THR A 116 4.88 -6.82 -1.97
C THR A 116 5.57 -7.63 -3.08
N VAL A 117 6.83 -8.00 -2.83
CA VAL A 117 7.59 -8.89 -3.73
C VAL A 117 6.96 -10.29 -3.78
N THR A 118 6.40 -10.75 -2.67
CA THR A 118 5.69 -12.04 -2.59
C THR A 118 4.48 -12.04 -3.52
N ASP A 119 3.64 -11.01 -3.48
CA ASP A 119 2.47 -10.92 -4.38
C ASP A 119 2.88 -11.02 -5.86
N ALA A 120 3.92 -10.27 -6.24
CA ALA A 120 4.42 -10.28 -7.61
C ALA A 120 5.00 -11.65 -8.00
N SER A 121 5.61 -12.37 -7.06
CA SER A 121 6.15 -13.71 -7.28
C SER A 121 5.03 -14.74 -7.43
N ASP A 122 4.01 -14.67 -6.57
CA ASP A 122 2.84 -15.56 -6.60
C ASP A 122 2.08 -15.43 -7.93
N LEU A 123 1.94 -14.22 -8.47
CA LEU A 123 1.35 -14.03 -9.79
C LEU A 123 2.16 -14.73 -10.89
N VAL A 124 3.49 -14.60 -10.85
CA VAL A 124 4.36 -15.20 -11.87
C VAL A 124 4.33 -16.74 -11.77
N GLU A 125 4.38 -17.30 -10.57
CA GLU A 125 4.30 -18.74 -10.34
C GLU A 125 2.91 -19.30 -10.73
N ALA A 126 1.81 -18.61 -10.41
CA ALA A 126 0.48 -19.01 -10.86
C ALA A 126 0.35 -19.06 -12.40
N LEU A 127 1.08 -18.21 -13.12
CA LEU A 127 1.13 -18.24 -14.59
C LEU A 127 2.05 -19.35 -15.13
N ARG A 128 3.09 -19.69 -14.39
CA ARG A 128 3.99 -20.81 -14.67
C ARG A 128 3.28 -22.15 -14.52
N GLU A 129 2.52 -22.33 -13.45
CA GLU A 129 1.71 -23.53 -13.18
C GLU A 129 0.67 -23.79 -14.28
N ARG A 130 0.14 -22.73 -14.90
CA ARG A 130 -0.76 -22.83 -16.06
C ARG A 130 -0.04 -23.22 -17.37
N GLY A 131 1.27 -23.48 -17.33
CA GLY A 131 2.09 -23.81 -18.50
C GLY A 131 2.39 -22.64 -19.42
N LYS A 132 2.02 -21.40 -19.04
CA LYS A 132 2.12 -20.21 -19.90
C LYS A 132 3.40 -19.42 -19.64
N LEU A 133 4.57 -20.08 -19.66
CA LEU A 133 5.88 -19.50 -19.33
C LEU A 133 6.20 -18.19 -20.07
N ARG A 134 6.00 -18.15 -21.39
CA ARG A 134 6.26 -16.95 -22.20
C ARG A 134 5.32 -15.80 -21.86
N TRP A 135 4.09 -16.12 -21.44
CA TRP A 135 3.13 -15.14 -20.98
C TRP A 135 3.48 -14.64 -19.58
N ALA A 136 3.87 -15.52 -18.65
CA ALA A 136 4.39 -15.16 -17.33
C ALA A 136 5.56 -14.16 -17.44
N GLN A 137 6.50 -14.42 -18.35
CA GLN A 137 7.61 -13.52 -18.64
C GLN A 137 7.13 -12.13 -19.13
N ALA A 138 6.14 -12.11 -20.03
CA ALA A 138 5.59 -10.87 -20.58
C ALA A 138 4.80 -10.07 -19.52
N VAL A 139 4.00 -10.74 -18.70
CA VAL A 139 3.26 -10.15 -17.58
C VAL A 139 4.22 -9.58 -16.54
N ARG A 140 5.26 -10.33 -16.14
CA ARG A 140 6.32 -9.82 -15.24
C ARG A 140 6.97 -8.55 -15.81
N THR A 141 7.33 -8.58 -17.10
CA THR A 141 7.94 -7.42 -17.78
C THR A 141 7.00 -6.22 -17.79
N ARG A 142 5.70 -6.44 -18.00
CA ARG A 142 4.70 -5.38 -17.92
C ARG A 142 4.56 -4.83 -16.49
N LEU A 143 4.50 -5.71 -15.49
CA LEU A 143 4.40 -5.35 -14.08
C LEU A 143 5.59 -4.50 -13.62
N ILE A 144 6.81 -4.81 -14.06
CA ILE A 144 8.00 -3.98 -13.81
C ILE A 144 7.80 -2.55 -14.33
N LYS A 145 7.25 -2.38 -15.54
CA LYS A 145 7.00 -1.05 -16.11
C LYS A 145 5.89 -0.30 -15.38
N VAL A 146 4.85 -1.00 -14.94
CA VAL A 146 3.77 -0.41 -14.14
C VAL A 146 4.32 0.06 -12.79
N CYS A 147 5.05 -0.79 -12.06
CA CYS A 147 5.67 -0.43 -10.79
C CYS A 147 6.69 0.72 -10.95
N ALA A 148 7.50 0.73 -12.02
CA ALA A 148 8.42 1.83 -12.31
C ALA A 148 7.68 3.16 -12.51
N LYS A 149 6.51 3.15 -13.17
CA LYS A 149 5.65 4.34 -13.27
C LYS A 149 5.12 4.75 -11.91
N GLY A 150 4.77 3.79 -11.05
CA GLY A 150 4.33 4.04 -9.67
C GLY A 150 5.40 4.73 -8.84
N VAL A 151 6.65 4.30 -8.96
CA VAL A 151 7.81 4.96 -8.33
C VAL A 151 7.99 6.37 -8.88
N ALA A 152 7.94 6.56 -10.20
CA ALA A 152 8.07 7.87 -10.82
C ALA A 152 6.96 8.87 -10.42
N LEU A 153 5.77 8.37 -10.05
CA LEU A 153 4.66 9.18 -9.54
C LEU A 153 4.70 9.38 -8.02
N GLY A 154 5.64 8.75 -7.31
CA GLY A 154 5.73 8.78 -5.85
C GLY A 154 4.64 7.94 -5.15
N TRP A 155 4.01 6.99 -5.85
CA TRP A 155 2.99 6.09 -5.28
C TRP A 155 3.62 4.84 -4.66
N MET A 156 4.86 4.54 -5.03
CA MET A 156 5.65 3.42 -4.53
C MET A 156 7.07 3.92 -4.21
N GLU A 157 7.69 3.35 -3.19
CA GLU A 157 9.09 3.66 -2.86
C GLU A 157 10.07 2.88 -3.75
N LYS A 158 9.73 1.65 -4.11
CA LYS A 158 10.61 0.74 -4.87
C LYS A 158 9.84 -0.13 -5.86
N ASN A 159 10.53 -0.57 -6.90
CA ASN A 159 9.97 -1.50 -7.88
C ASN A 159 10.04 -2.95 -7.38
N VAL A 160 8.95 -3.42 -6.78
CA VAL A 160 8.89 -4.78 -6.20
C VAL A 160 8.97 -5.88 -7.26
N ALA A 161 8.47 -5.63 -8.46
CA ALA A 161 8.44 -6.62 -9.53
C ALA A 161 9.83 -6.86 -10.15
N GLU A 162 10.74 -5.88 -10.04
CA GLU A 162 12.11 -6.02 -10.54
C GLU A 162 12.94 -7.02 -9.72
N ILE A 163 12.65 -7.10 -8.41
CA ILE A 163 13.33 -7.97 -7.44
C ILE A 163 12.97 -9.45 -7.65
N THR A 164 11.80 -9.73 -8.26
CA THR A 164 11.32 -11.10 -8.49
C THR A 164 12.24 -11.90 -9.41
N GLU A 165 12.22 -13.23 -9.31
CA GLU A 165 13.03 -14.10 -10.18
C GLU A 165 12.67 -13.93 -11.66
N LYS A 166 13.67 -13.98 -12.54
CA LYS A 166 13.49 -13.87 -13.98
C LYS A 166 12.97 -15.19 -14.55
N VAL A 167 11.84 -15.14 -15.26
CA VAL A 167 11.29 -16.31 -15.96
C VAL A 167 12.17 -16.69 -17.16
N ALA A 168 12.81 -17.86 -17.11
CA ALA A 168 13.53 -18.45 -18.23
C ALA A 168 12.58 -19.25 -19.14
N VAL A 169 12.65 -19.01 -20.45
CA VAL A 169 11.75 -19.65 -21.43
C VAL A 169 12.58 -20.34 -22.52
N LYS A 170 12.41 -21.66 -22.64
CA LYS A 170 12.95 -22.43 -23.76
C LYS A 170 11.97 -22.38 -24.94
N VAL A 171 12.45 -21.99 -26.12
CA VAL A 171 11.62 -21.92 -27.33
C VAL A 171 11.28 -23.34 -27.79
N GLN A 172 9.98 -23.65 -27.88
CA GLN A 172 9.48 -24.96 -28.32
C GLN A 172 9.21 -25.04 -29.84
N ARG A 173 9.14 -23.88 -30.52
CA ARG A 173 8.89 -23.83 -31.97
C ARG A 173 10.04 -24.48 -32.73
N GLN A 174 9.75 -25.50 -33.52
CA GLN A 174 10.72 -26.13 -34.43
C GLN A 174 10.86 -25.35 -35.73
N ARG A 175 12.04 -25.46 -36.36
CA ARG A 175 12.31 -24.86 -37.66
C ARG A 175 11.79 -25.78 -38.76
N LEU A 176 11.19 -25.20 -39.78
CA LEU A 176 10.80 -25.93 -40.99
C LEU A 176 12.06 -26.18 -41.83
N THR A 177 12.33 -27.43 -42.19
CA THR A 177 13.35 -27.82 -43.17
C THR A 177 12.64 -28.22 -44.46
N TRP A 178 12.88 -27.46 -45.54
CA TRP A 178 12.41 -27.81 -46.87
C TRP A 178 13.46 -28.69 -47.55
N THR A 179 13.16 -29.96 -47.77
CA THR A 179 13.98 -30.85 -48.61
C THR A 179 13.41 -30.81 -50.01
N ASN A 180 14.10 -30.14 -50.94
CA ASN A 180 13.77 -30.20 -52.36
C ASN A 180 14.09 -31.61 -52.88
N SER A 181 13.06 -32.44 -53.10
CA SER A 181 13.23 -33.66 -53.88
C SER A 181 13.45 -33.27 -55.34
N THR A 182 14.64 -33.61 -55.87
CA THR A 182 15.01 -33.42 -57.28
C THR A 182 14.42 -34.54 -58.12
#